data_AF-A0A553HZ62-F1
#
_entry.id   AF-A0A553HZ62-F1
#
_cell.length_a   1.000
_cell.length_b   1.000
_cell.length_c   1.000
_cell.angle_alpha   90.00
_cell.angle_beta   90.00
_cell.angle_gamma   90.00
#
_symmetry.space_group_name_H-M   'P 1'
#
loop_
_entity.id
_entity.type
_entity.pdbx_description
1 polymer ?
#
loop_
_entity_poly.entity_id
_entity_poly.type
_entity_poly.pdbx_seq_one_letter_code
_entity_poly.pdbx_strand_id
1 'polypeptide(L)'
;MSDLDTFTLLPLQIDPQTKAVSTPSSSRTLQTELAALNSLHRALLSLDAPLQVPPPPVPVNPKRSAQITKLRDSGNAEHRKGRHAEAVKLYSLGLQMALGRPLWEPQGLVREEVAALYANRAQAHMALLDWPEAAADAEASVEAKRQGNAKAWWRRGKALLEMGRLEEAREWVRKALELEGEEAELAALLKDVEEKIIKKAAASS
;
A
#
# COMPACT_ATOMS: atom_id res chain seq x y z
N MET A 1 -14.99 -42.56 30.64
CA MET A 1 -15.19 -42.25 29.22
C MET A 1 -14.75 -40.82 29.05
N SER A 2 -13.48 -40.61 28.69
CA SER A 2 -12.92 -39.29 28.45
C SER A 2 -13.45 -38.82 27.10
N ASP A 3 -14.36 -37.85 27.11
CA ASP A 3 -14.81 -37.19 25.88
C ASP A 3 -13.58 -36.63 25.17
N LEU A 4 -13.20 -37.27 24.06
CA LEU A 4 -12.21 -36.74 23.13
C LEU A 4 -12.87 -35.59 22.36
N ASP A 5 -13.11 -34.48 23.04
CA ASP A 5 -13.34 -33.22 22.35
C ASP A 5 -12.02 -32.86 21.65
N THR A 6 -12.02 -32.97 20.33
CA THR A 6 -10.86 -32.70 19.47
C THR A 6 -10.53 -31.21 19.35
N PHE A 7 -11.29 -30.34 20.04
CA PHE A 7 -11.13 -28.89 20.02
C PHE A 7 -11.36 -28.27 21.42
N THR A 8 -10.87 -27.05 21.61
CA THR A 8 -11.08 -26.28 22.85
C THR A 8 -12.36 -25.46 22.74
N LEU A 9 -13.32 -25.69 23.62
CA LEU A 9 -14.56 -24.90 23.68
C LEU A 9 -14.27 -23.47 24.18
N LEU A 10 -14.73 -22.48 23.42
CA LEU A 10 -14.60 -21.06 23.76
C LEU A 10 -15.94 -20.47 24.21
N PRO A 11 -15.98 -19.63 25.26
CA PRO A 11 -17.20 -18.95 25.69
C PRO A 11 -17.52 -17.81 24.71
N LEU A 12 -18.39 -18.07 23.74
CA LEU A 12 -18.83 -17.10 22.74
C LEU A 12 -20.31 -16.76 22.93
N GLN A 13 -20.68 -15.52 22.62
CA GLN A 13 -22.05 -15.02 22.63
C GLN A 13 -22.36 -14.42 21.26
N ILE A 14 -23.61 -14.57 20.81
CA ILE A 14 -24.09 -13.98 19.56
C ILE A 14 -25.19 -12.97 19.88
N ASP A 15 -25.05 -11.76 19.34
CA ASP A 15 -26.12 -10.78 19.38
C ASP A 15 -27.17 -11.14 18.31
N PRO A 16 -28.44 -11.37 18.70
CA PRO A 16 -29.48 -11.80 17.77
C PRO A 16 -29.84 -10.74 16.71
N GLN A 17 -29.62 -9.45 16.99
CA GLN A 17 -29.94 -8.34 16.07
C GLN A 17 -28.79 -8.07 15.10
N THR A 18 -27.58 -7.88 15.64
CA THR A 18 -26.42 -7.52 14.81
C THR A 18 -25.72 -8.74 14.20
N LYS A 19 -26.05 -9.95 14.67
CA LYS A 19 -25.35 -11.21 14.35
C LYS A 19 -23.86 -11.18 14.70
N ALA A 20 -23.42 -10.20 15.50
CA ALA A 20 -22.04 -10.10 15.92
C ALA A 20 -21.73 -11.13 16.99
N VAL A 21 -20.54 -11.75 16.89
CA VAL A 21 -20.02 -12.67 17.88
C VAL A 21 -19.10 -11.92 18.83
N SER A 22 -19.30 -12.12 20.13
CA SER A 22 -18.52 -11.52 21.22
C SER A 22 -18.04 -12.60 22.21
N THR A 23 -17.10 -12.25 23.07
CA THR A 23 -16.59 -13.12 24.14
C THR A 23 -16.43 -12.33 25.43
N PRO A 24 -16.74 -12.91 26.60
CA PRO A 24 -16.39 -12.33 27.89
C PRO A 24 -14.90 -12.48 28.25
N SER A 25 -14.13 -13.24 27.44
CA SER A 25 -12.69 -13.43 27.66
C SER A 25 -11.90 -12.14 27.46
N SER A 26 -10.87 -11.93 28.29
CA SER A 26 -9.91 -10.83 28.18
C SER A 26 -8.78 -11.10 27.16
N SER A 27 -8.80 -12.25 26.48
CA SER A 27 -7.79 -12.60 25.49
C SER A 27 -7.85 -11.66 24.27
N ARG A 28 -6.79 -10.87 24.08
CA ARG A 28 -6.67 -9.93 22.95
C ARG A 28 -6.73 -10.65 21.61
N THR A 29 -6.04 -11.79 21.47
CA THR A 29 -6.01 -12.57 20.23
C THR A 29 -7.40 -13.06 19.84
N LEU A 30 -8.19 -13.54 20.82
CA LEU A 30 -9.56 -13.97 20.53
C LEU A 30 -10.44 -12.78 20.10
N GLN A 31 -10.30 -11.64 20.78
CA GLN A 31 -11.05 -10.43 20.43
C GLN A 31 -10.71 -9.92 19.03
N THR A 32 -9.44 -9.97 18.61
CA THR A 32 -9.02 -9.57 17.26
C THR A 32 -9.60 -10.50 16.19
N GLU A 33 -9.60 -11.81 16.43
CA GLU A 33 -10.19 -12.78 15.49
C GLU A 33 -11.71 -12.61 15.38
N LEU A 34 -12.42 -12.37 16.50
CA LEU A 34 -13.86 -12.09 16.48
C LEU A 34 -14.18 -10.77 15.75
N ALA A 35 -13.34 -9.75 15.88
CA ALA A 35 -13.49 -8.51 15.11
C ALA A 35 -13.32 -8.75 13.61
N ALA A 36 -12.33 -9.57 13.21
CA ALA A 36 -12.13 -9.98 11.83
C ALA A 36 -13.32 -10.79 11.29
N LEU A 37 -13.83 -11.74 12.07
CA LEU A 37 -15.01 -12.54 11.75
C LEU A 37 -16.26 -11.66 11.53
N ASN A 38 -16.51 -10.72 12.43
CA ASN A 38 -17.64 -9.80 12.32
C ASN A 38 -17.51 -8.86 11.10
N SER A 39 -16.29 -8.45 10.76
CA SER A 39 -16.02 -7.67 9.55
C SER A 39 -16.29 -8.49 8.29
N LEU A 40 -15.81 -9.74 8.26
CA LEU A 40 -16.04 -10.67 7.16
C LEU A 40 -17.53 -10.96 6.98
N HIS A 41 -18.27 -11.21 8.07
CA HIS A 41 -19.72 -11.46 8.01
C HIS A 41 -20.46 -10.30 7.35
N ARG A 42 -20.18 -9.05 7.76
CA ARG A 42 -20.77 -7.86 7.13
C ARG A 42 -20.40 -7.73 5.65
N ALA A 43 -19.15 -8.04 5.29
CA ALA A 43 -18.71 -8.02 3.90
C ALA A 43 -19.45 -9.06 3.06
N LEU A 44 -19.67 -10.27 3.58
CA LEU A 44 -20.44 -11.32 2.90
C LEU A 44 -21.93 -10.97 2.76
N LEU A 45 -22.53 -10.33 3.77
CA LEU A 45 -23.92 -9.86 3.65
C LEU A 45 -24.09 -8.76 2.61
N SER A 46 -23.04 -7.96 2.36
CA SER A 46 -23.05 -6.92 1.33
C SER A 46 -22.84 -7.46 -0.10
N LEU A 47 -22.57 -8.77 -0.25
CA LEU A 47 -22.39 -9.39 -1.55
C LEU A 47 -23.71 -9.53 -2.30
N ASP A 48 -23.72 -9.02 -3.52
CA ASP A 48 -24.74 -9.33 -4.52
C ASP A 48 -24.34 -10.61 -5.27
N ALA A 49 -24.33 -11.74 -4.55
CA ALA A 49 -23.96 -13.05 -5.08
C ALA A 49 -24.96 -14.14 -4.64
N PRO A 50 -25.28 -15.11 -5.51
CA PRO A 50 -26.15 -16.21 -5.15
C PRO A 50 -25.54 -16.97 -3.97
N LEU A 51 -26.36 -17.27 -2.96
CA LEU A 51 -25.99 -17.98 -1.73
C LEU A 51 -25.03 -17.23 -0.78
N GLN A 52 -24.77 -15.93 -0.98
CA GLN A 52 -23.85 -15.13 -0.14
C GLN A 52 -22.44 -15.73 -0.01
N VAL A 53 -22.06 -16.56 -0.98
CA VAL A 53 -20.71 -17.11 -1.08
C VAL A 53 -19.89 -16.25 -2.02
N PRO A 54 -18.59 -16.03 -1.72
CA PRO A 54 -17.70 -15.34 -2.63
C PRO A 54 -17.68 -16.03 -4.00
N PRO A 55 -17.81 -15.27 -5.11
CA PRO A 55 -17.59 -15.82 -6.45
C PRO A 55 -16.12 -16.23 -6.61
N PRO A 56 -15.79 -17.06 -7.63
CA PRO A 56 -14.41 -17.34 -7.96
C PRO A 56 -13.63 -16.03 -8.21
N PRO A 57 -12.33 -15.95 -7.87
CA PRO A 57 -11.52 -14.74 -8.01
C PRO A 57 -11.44 -14.20 -9.46
N VAL A 58 -11.71 -15.04 -10.46
CA VAL A 58 -11.73 -14.69 -11.88
C VAL A 58 -13.04 -15.22 -12.46
N PRO A 59 -13.78 -14.42 -13.25
CA PRO A 59 -13.48 -13.06 -13.72
C PRO A 59 -13.79 -11.98 -12.66
N VAL A 60 -12.97 -10.91 -12.65
CA VAL A 60 -13.16 -9.76 -11.75
C VAL A 60 -14.14 -8.76 -12.36
N ASN A 61 -14.99 -8.15 -11.52
CA ASN A 61 -15.86 -7.06 -11.96
C ASN A 61 -15.02 -5.79 -12.30
N PRO A 62 -15.02 -5.33 -13.57
CA PRO A 62 -14.16 -4.24 -14.01
C PRO A 62 -14.60 -2.86 -13.49
N LYS A 63 -15.81 -2.72 -12.94
CA LYS A 63 -16.39 -1.43 -12.52
C LYS A 63 -15.51 -0.70 -11.51
N ARG A 64 -14.99 -1.42 -10.52
CA ARG A 64 -14.12 -0.83 -9.50
C ARG A 64 -12.77 -0.40 -10.09
N SER A 65 -12.14 -1.24 -10.91
CA SER A 65 -10.90 -0.87 -11.61
C SER A 65 -11.09 0.40 -12.43
N ALA A 66 -12.18 0.50 -13.19
CA ALA A 66 -12.49 1.69 -13.98
C ALA A 66 -12.64 2.96 -13.12
N GLN A 67 -13.29 2.86 -11.95
CA GLN A 67 -13.38 3.97 -11.01
C GLN A 67 -12.01 4.35 -10.42
N ILE A 68 -11.16 3.38 -10.12
CA ILE A 68 -9.80 3.61 -9.58
C ILE A 68 -8.95 4.33 -10.64
N THR A 69 -9.01 3.85 -11.89
CA THR A 69 -8.36 4.49 -13.04
C THR A 69 -8.85 5.92 -13.22
N LYS A 70 -10.16 6.16 -13.13
CA LYS A 70 -10.73 7.52 -13.24
C LYS A 70 -10.19 8.46 -12.14
N LEU A 71 -10.10 7.99 -10.89
CA LEU A 71 -9.54 8.79 -9.78
C LEU A 71 -8.06 9.08 -10.01
N ARG A 72 -7.28 8.07 -10.43
CA ARG A 72 -5.86 8.22 -10.78
C ARG A 72 -5.67 9.25 -11.89
N ASP A 73 -6.46 9.15 -12.97
CA ASP A 73 -6.33 10.02 -14.13
C ASP A 73 -6.78 11.46 -13.81
N SER A 74 -7.78 11.62 -12.93
CA SER A 74 -8.17 12.91 -12.38
C SER A 74 -7.04 13.51 -11.53
N GLY A 75 -6.41 12.72 -10.65
CA GLY A 75 -5.25 13.14 -9.87
C GLY A 75 -4.08 13.56 -10.77
N ASN A 76 -3.82 12.81 -11.84
CA ASN A 76 -2.79 13.15 -12.83
C ASN A 76 -3.10 14.48 -13.53
N ALA A 77 -4.37 14.72 -13.88
CA ALA A 77 -4.79 15.97 -14.51
C ALA A 77 -4.58 17.17 -13.59
N GLU A 78 -4.94 17.04 -12.31
CA GLU A 78 -4.73 18.10 -11.30
C GLU A 78 -3.24 18.33 -11.01
N HIS A 79 -2.44 17.27 -10.96
CA HIS A 79 -0.99 17.37 -10.81
C HIS A 79 -0.34 18.14 -11.97
N ARG A 80 -0.75 17.86 -13.22
CA ARG A 80 -0.24 18.59 -14.40
C ARG A 80 -0.62 20.08 -14.40
N LYS A 81 -1.70 20.46 -13.73
CA LYS A 81 -2.12 21.87 -13.55
C LYS A 81 -1.35 22.57 -12.42
N GLY A 82 -0.42 21.91 -11.75
CA GLY A 82 0.29 22.44 -10.58
C GLY A 82 -0.49 22.35 -9.27
N ARG A 83 -1.73 21.81 -9.29
CA ARG A 83 -2.57 21.64 -8.08
C ARG A 83 -2.23 20.34 -7.38
N HIS A 84 -1.00 20.26 -6.87
CA HIS A 84 -0.46 19.02 -6.28
C HIS A 84 -1.20 18.57 -5.02
N ALA A 85 -1.66 19.49 -4.17
CA ALA A 85 -2.44 19.15 -2.96
C ALA A 85 -3.79 18.51 -3.29
N GLU A 86 -4.46 18.96 -4.36
CA GLU A 86 -5.71 18.34 -4.84
C GLU A 86 -5.44 16.95 -5.44
N ALA A 87 -4.33 16.82 -6.18
CA ALA A 87 -3.90 15.53 -6.70
C ALA A 87 -3.67 14.50 -5.58
N VAL A 88 -3.03 14.89 -4.47
CA VAL A 88 -2.83 14.02 -3.29
C VAL A 88 -4.16 13.50 -2.74
N LYS A 89 -5.19 14.36 -2.66
CA LYS A 89 -6.54 13.95 -2.21
C LYS A 89 -7.13 12.90 -3.15
N LEU A 90 -7.05 13.13 -4.46
CA LEU A 90 -7.57 12.20 -5.48
C LEU A 90 -6.86 10.85 -5.47
N TYR A 91 -5.53 10.84 -5.34
CA TYR A 91 -4.77 9.60 -5.20
C TYR A 91 -5.11 8.86 -3.91
N SER A 92 -5.31 9.59 -2.81
CA SER A 92 -5.69 9.00 -1.51
C SER A 92 -7.07 8.33 -1.58
N LEU A 93 -8.04 8.95 -2.23
CA LEU A 93 -9.35 8.36 -2.53
C LEU A 93 -9.21 7.09 -3.39
N GLY A 94 -8.33 7.14 -4.41
CA GLY A 94 -8.02 5.98 -5.24
C GLY A 94 -7.44 4.81 -4.43
N LEU A 95 -6.49 5.11 -3.53
CA LEU A 95 -5.86 4.11 -2.65
C LEU A 95 -6.87 3.49 -1.69
N GLN A 96 -7.74 4.29 -1.06
CA GLN A 96 -8.81 3.80 -0.19
C GLN A 96 -9.73 2.83 -0.95
N MET A 97 -10.09 3.15 -2.19
CA MET A 97 -10.95 2.29 -3.00
C MET A 97 -10.25 1.01 -3.48
N ALA A 98 -8.95 1.08 -3.79
CA ALA A 98 -8.15 -0.08 -4.19
C ALA A 98 -7.91 -1.04 -3.01
N LEU A 99 -7.55 -0.51 -1.82
CA LEU A 99 -7.33 -1.30 -0.61
C LEU A 99 -8.62 -1.82 0.02
N GLY A 100 -9.76 -1.15 -0.23
CA GLY A 100 -11.08 -1.62 0.14
C GLY A 100 -11.68 -2.65 -0.82
N ARG A 101 -10.87 -3.28 -1.68
CA ARG A 101 -11.32 -4.40 -2.52
C ARG A 101 -11.66 -5.62 -1.66
N PRO A 102 -12.67 -6.42 -2.05
CA PRO A 102 -12.96 -7.65 -1.34
C PRO A 102 -11.79 -8.64 -1.35
N LEU A 103 -11.63 -9.37 -0.24
CA LEU A 103 -10.47 -10.24 0.02
C LEU A 103 -10.37 -11.45 -0.93
N TRP A 104 -11.46 -11.84 -1.58
CA TRP A 104 -11.48 -12.95 -2.55
C TRP A 104 -11.10 -12.53 -3.98
N GLU A 105 -10.90 -11.23 -4.24
CA GLU A 105 -10.40 -10.77 -5.53
C GLU A 105 -8.87 -10.97 -5.66
N PRO A 106 -8.33 -11.05 -6.88
CA PRO A 106 -6.91 -11.31 -7.09
C PRO A 106 -6.02 -10.22 -6.47
N GLN A 107 -5.19 -10.60 -5.49
CA GLN A 107 -4.26 -9.67 -4.83
C GLN A 107 -3.27 -9.01 -5.80
N GLY A 108 -2.92 -9.70 -6.90
CA GLY A 108 -2.06 -9.14 -7.95
C GLY A 108 -2.65 -7.87 -8.58
N LEU A 109 -3.97 -7.85 -8.81
CA LEU A 109 -4.68 -6.67 -9.32
C LEU A 109 -4.59 -5.50 -8.34
N VAL A 110 -4.84 -5.77 -7.06
CA VAL A 110 -4.75 -4.78 -5.98
C VAL A 110 -3.34 -4.19 -5.93
N ARG A 111 -2.31 -5.04 -5.96
CA ARG A 111 -0.89 -4.64 -5.91
C ARG A 111 -0.52 -3.71 -7.07
N GLU A 112 -0.93 -4.03 -8.30
CA GLU A 112 -0.66 -3.18 -9.47
C GLU A 112 -1.36 -1.81 -9.38
N GLU A 113 -2.64 -1.79 -8.99
CA GLU A 113 -3.42 -0.54 -8.82
C GLU A 113 -2.80 0.35 -7.72
N VAL A 114 -2.48 -0.25 -6.58
CA VAL A 114 -1.93 0.43 -5.41
C VAL A 114 -0.50 0.93 -5.66
N ALA A 115 0.35 0.13 -6.32
CA ALA A 115 1.71 0.55 -6.67
C ALA A 115 1.70 1.83 -7.51
N ALA A 116 0.88 1.87 -8.57
CA ALA A 116 0.78 3.05 -9.44
C ALA A 116 0.26 4.29 -8.70
N LEU A 117 -0.73 4.13 -7.82
CA LEU A 117 -1.30 5.23 -7.05
C LEU A 117 -0.31 5.79 -6.01
N TYR A 118 0.37 4.93 -5.26
CA TYR A 118 1.41 5.36 -4.32
C TYR A 118 2.54 6.07 -5.05
N ALA A 119 2.99 5.55 -6.19
CA ALA A 119 4.05 6.18 -6.98
C ALA A 119 3.68 7.59 -7.45
N ASN A 120 2.41 7.80 -7.85
CA ASN A 120 1.91 9.11 -8.28
C ASN A 120 1.67 10.06 -7.10
N ARG A 121 1.22 9.55 -5.95
CA ARG A 121 1.05 10.35 -4.72
C ARG A 121 2.41 10.78 -4.17
N ALA A 122 3.41 9.90 -4.17
CA ALA A 122 4.80 10.23 -3.85
C ALA A 122 5.32 11.38 -4.70
N GLN A 123 5.09 11.34 -6.03
CA GLN A 123 5.49 12.44 -6.93
C GLN A 123 4.79 13.76 -6.57
N ALA A 124 3.52 13.72 -6.19
CA ALA A 124 2.81 14.92 -5.77
C ALA A 124 3.33 15.47 -4.43
N HIS A 125 3.68 14.62 -3.47
CA HIS A 125 4.35 15.03 -2.23
C HIS A 125 5.74 15.63 -2.50
N MET A 126 6.55 15.04 -3.40
CA MET A 126 7.83 15.62 -3.81
C MET A 126 7.66 17.03 -4.41
N ALA A 127 6.61 17.24 -5.22
CA ALA A 127 6.32 18.56 -5.79
C ALA A 127 5.88 19.60 -4.75
N LEU A 128 5.37 19.13 -3.59
CA LEU A 128 5.07 19.96 -2.42
C LEU A 128 6.25 20.10 -1.45
N LEU A 129 7.41 19.51 -1.77
CA LEU A 129 8.59 19.42 -0.89
C LEU A 129 8.34 18.66 0.41
N ASP A 130 7.33 17.79 0.41
CA ASP A 130 6.91 16.97 1.54
C ASP A 130 7.66 15.63 1.51
N TRP A 131 8.96 15.70 1.81
CA TRP A 131 9.90 14.59 1.59
C TRP A 131 9.65 13.32 2.42
N PRO A 132 9.28 13.39 3.72
CA PRO A 132 9.03 12.19 4.51
C PRO A 132 7.85 11.36 3.96
N GLU A 133 6.76 12.04 3.62
CA GLU A 133 5.54 11.48 3.06
C GLU A 133 5.80 10.92 1.67
N ALA A 134 6.56 11.65 0.84
CA ALA A 134 7.01 11.15 -0.46
C ALA A 134 7.85 9.87 -0.35
N ALA A 135 8.75 9.80 0.64
CA ALA A 135 9.59 8.62 0.85
C ALA A 135 8.76 7.42 1.33
N ALA A 136 7.78 7.64 2.20
CA ALA A 136 6.88 6.59 2.70
C ALA A 136 5.98 6.04 1.58
N ASP A 137 5.40 6.91 0.75
CA ASP A 137 4.60 6.49 -0.40
C ASP A 137 5.43 5.74 -1.45
N ALA A 138 6.62 6.24 -1.75
CA ALA A 138 7.50 5.57 -2.71
C ALA A 138 7.95 4.18 -2.22
N GLU A 139 8.17 4.00 -0.91
CA GLU A 139 8.42 2.70 -0.29
C GLU A 139 7.21 1.77 -0.41
N ALA A 140 6.02 2.27 -0.07
CA ALA A 140 4.78 1.49 -0.19
C ALA A 140 4.50 1.05 -1.64
N SER A 141 4.83 1.90 -2.62
CA SER A 141 4.79 1.55 -4.03
C SER A 141 5.74 0.41 -4.40
N VAL A 142 6.99 0.47 -3.92
CA VAL A 142 7.99 -0.58 -4.16
C VAL A 142 7.61 -1.89 -3.47
N GLU A 143 7.05 -1.84 -2.27
CA GLU A 143 6.57 -3.04 -1.57
C GLU A 143 5.39 -3.70 -2.30
N ALA A 144 4.50 -2.90 -2.88
CA ALA A 144 3.41 -3.40 -3.71
C ALA A 144 3.91 -4.04 -5.03
N LYS A 145 4.92 -3.43 -5.67
CA LYS A 145 5.54 -3.91 -6.91
C LYS A 145 7.04 -3.60 -6.93
N ARG A 146 7.86 -4.65 -6.71
CA ARG A 146 9.32 -4.55 -6.56
C ARG A 146 10.11 -4.43 -7.86
N GLN A 147 9.62 -5.05 -8.94
CA GLN A 147 10.28 -5.10 -10.26
C GLN A 147 9.46 -4.35 -11.31
N GLY A 148 10.12 -3.74 -12.30
CA GLY A 148 9.48 -2.92 -13.32
C GLY A 148 8.89 -1.63 -12.72
N ASN A 149 9.47 -1.13 -11.62
CA ASN A 149 9.02 0.03 -10.87
C ASN A 149 10.19 0.98 -10.50
N ALA A 150 11.19 1.09 -11.38
CA ALA A 150 12.37 1.94 -11.21
C ALA A 150 12.04 3.39 -10.78
N LYS A 151 10.93 3.96 -11.27
CA LYS A 151 10.48 5.31 -10.88
C LYS A 151 10.16 5.43 -9.39
N ALA A 152 9.55 4.42 -8.77
CA ALA A 152 9.26 4.45 -7.33
C ALA A 152 10.54 4.33 -6.50
N TRP A 153 11.45 3.44 -6.92
CA TRP A 153 12.79 3.36 -6.34
C TRP A 153 13.52 4.71 -6.37
N TRP A 154 13.53 5.37 -7.53
CA TRP A 154 14.16 6.66 -7.72
C TRP A 154 13.53 7.76 -6.85
N ARG A 155 12.19 7.82 -6.78
CA ARG A 155 11.47 8.82 -5.97
C ARG A 155 11.84 8.73 -4.49
N ARG A 156 11.89 7.53 -3.91
CA ARG A 156 12.34 7.36 -2.52
C ARG A 156 13.80 7.74 -2.34
N GLY A 157 14.68 7.28 -3.23
CA GLY A 157 16.11 7.62 -3.19
C GLY A 157 16.33 9.13 -3.21
N LYS A 158 15.61 9.84 -4.08
CA LYS A 158 15.64 11.30 -4.15
C LYS A 158 15.07 11.96 -2.89
N ALA A 159 13.95 11.47 -2.36
CA ALA A 159 13.41 12.00 -1.10
C ALA A 159 14.38 11.82 0.08
N LEU A 160 15.05 10.65 0.19
CA LEU A 160 16.07 10.40 1.21
C LEU A 160 17.29 11.33 1.04
N LEU A 161 17.71 11.56 -0.22
CA LEU A 161 18.78 12.49 -0.55
C LEU A 161 18.46 13.93 -0.11
N GLU A 162 17.24 14.40 -0.37
CA GLU A 162 16.79 15.76 0.02
C GLU A 162 16.62 15.90 1.54
N MET A 163 16.24 14.82 2.25
CA MET A 163 16.24 14.79 3.71
C MET A 163 17.64 14.67 4.34
N GLY A 164 18.70 14.53 3.54
CA GLY A 164 20.07 14.36 4.03
C GLY A 164 20.36 12.99 4.64
N ARG A 165 19.47 12.00 4.48
CA ARG A 165 19.64 10.60 4.90
C ARG A 165 20.48 9.84 3.86
N LEU A 166 21.73 10.28 3.69
CA LEU A 166 22.57 9.89 2.55
C LEU A 166 22.94 8.40 2.55
N GLU A 167 23.29 7.82 3.70
CA GLU A 167 23.66 6.40 3.79
C GLU A 167 22.48 5.49 3.41
N GLU A 168 21.29 5.81 3.92
CA GLU A 168 20.06 5.10 3.55
C GLU A 168 19.70 5.26 2.08
N ALA A 169 19.87 6.46 1.51
CA ALA A 169 19.66 6.70 0.10
C ALA A 169 20.59 5.83 -0.76
N ARG A 170 21.87 5.71 -0.35
CA ARG A 170 22.88 4.91 -1.05
C ARG A 170 22.50 3.42 -1.05
N GLU A 171 22.18 2.87 0.12
CA GLU A 171 21.77 1.46 0.24
C GLU A 171 20.49 1.18 -0.55
N TRP A 172 19.52 2.09 -0.47
CA TRP A 172 18.25 1.97 -1.19
C TRP A 172 18.45 1.94 -2.72
N VAL A 173 19.23 2.87 -3.27
CA VAL A 173 19.44 2.97 -4.72
C VAL A 173 20.31 1.82 -5.25
N ARG A 174 21.29 1.33 -4.47
CA ARG A 174 22.05 0.12 -4.84
C ARG A 174 21.15 -1.09 -4.97
N LYS A 175 20.27 -1.31 -3.99
CA LYS A 175 19.27 -2.39 -4.04
C LYS A 175 18.33 -2.24 -5.24
N ALA A 176 17.98 -1.00 -5.61
CA ALA A 176 17.17 -0.75 -6.80
C ALA A 176 17.87 -1.20 -8.09
N LEU A 177 19.16 -0.88 -8.25
CA LEU A 177 19.97 -1.26 -9.41
C LEU A 177 20.17 -2.78 -9.52
N GLU A 178 20.26 -3.49 -8.39
CA GLU A 178 20.30 -4.96 -8.37
C GLU A 178 19.01 -5.60 -8.90
N LEU A 179 17.86 -4.94 -8.70
CA LEU A 179 16.53 -5.48 -9.05
C LEU A 179 16.02 -5.04 -10.42
N GLU A 180 16.22 -3.77 -10.79
CA GLU A 180 15.72 -3.17 -12.04
C GLU A 180 16.79 -3.24 -13.16
N GLY A 181 18.05 -3.49 -12.82
CA GLY A 181 19.18 -3.44 -13.75
C GLY A 181 19.78 -2.04 -13.90
N GLU A 182 20.59 -1.84 -14.95
CA GLU A 182 21.24 -0.56 -15.25
C GLU A 182 20.25 0.49 -15.78
N GLU A 183 19.48 1.06 -14.87
CA GLU A 183 18.64 2.22 -15.13
C GLU A 183 19.45 3.52 -14.97
N ALA A 184 19.55 4.30 -16.05
CA ALA A 184 20.41 5.48 -16.10
C ALA A 184 20.06 6.53 -15.01
N GLU A 185 18.77 6.71 -14.72
CA GLU A 185 18.31 7.66 -13.68
C GLU A 185 18.70 7.21 -12.26
N LEU A 186 18.68 5.89 -11.99
CA LEU A 186 19.08 5.34 -10.71
C LEU A 186 20.60 5.38 -10.54
N ALA A 187 21.35 5.09 -11.60
CA ALA A 187 22.81 5.17 -11.59
C ALA A 187 23.30 6.62 -11.38
N ALA A 188 22.65 7.60 -12.04
CA ALA A 188 22.93 9.01 -11.82
C ALA A 188 22.63 9.43 -10.38
N LEU A 189 21.48 9.01 -9.83
CA LEU A 189 21.11 9.31 -8.45
C LEU A 189 22.09 8.70 -7.45
N LEU A 190 22.57 7.47 -7.67
CA LEU A 190 23.57 6.84 -6.81
C LEU A 190 24.86 7.66 -6.78
N LYS A 191 25.34 8.10 -7.95
CA LYS A 191 26.52 8.95 -8.06
C LYS A 191 26.35 10.27 -7.29
N ASP A 192 25.21 10.94 -7.44
CA ASP A 192 24.91 12.17 -6.71
C ASP A 192 24.92 11.98 -5.18
N VAL A 193 24.37 10.85 -4.71
CA VAL A 193 24.37 10.48 -3.29
C VAL A 193 25.81 10.27 -2.80
N GLU A 194 26.61 9.51 -3.54
CA GLU A 194 28.01 9.21 -3.17
C GLU A 194 28.88 10.47 -3.15
N GLU A 195 28.73 11.38 -4.12
CA GLU A 195 29.41 12.68 -4.12
C GLU A 195 29.05 13.53 -2.89
N LYS A 196 27.77 13.54 -2.48
CA LYS A 196 27.35 14.26 -1.26
C LYS A 196 27.91 13.61 0.01
N ILE A 197 28.03 12.29 0.07
CA ILE A 197 28.64 11.58 1.20
C ILE A 197 30.12 11.99 1.34
N ILE A 198 30.88 11.97 0.24
CA ILE A 198 32.30 12.35 0.24
C ILE A 198 32.47 13.81 0.68
N LYS A 199 31.66 14.73 0.14
CA LYS A 199 31.69 16.15 0.55
C LYS A 199 31.36 16.33 2.03
N LYS A 200 30.37 15.59 2.55
CA LYS A 200 30.01 15.64 3.97
C LYS A 200 31.13 15.11 4.86
N ALA A 201 31.78 14.02 4.48
CA ALA A 201 32.92 13.45 5.20
C ALA A 201 34.11 14.43 5.25
N ALA A 202 34.43 15.05 4.10
CA ALA A 202 35.48 16.05 4.00
C ALA A 202 35.19 17.33 4.82
N ALA A 203 33.92 17.74 4.95
CA ALA A 203 33.53 18.88 5.76
C ALA A 203 33.50 18.59 7.28
N SER A 204 33.51 17.31 7.67
CA SER A 204 33.55 16.86 9.06
C SER A 204 34.95 16.49 9.57
N SER A 205 35.96 16.58 8.70
CA SER A 205 37.39 16.38 9.00
C SER A 205 38.10 17.70 9.18
#